data_AF-A0A7Y0BYI4-F1
#
_entry.id   AF-A0A7Y0BYI4-F1
#
_cell.length_a   1.000
_cell.length_b   1.000
_cell.length_c   1.000
_cell.angle_alpha   90.00
_cell.angle_beta   90.00
_cell.angle_gamma   90.00
#
_symmetry.space_group_name_H-M   'P 1'
#
loop_
_entity.id
_entity.type
_entity.pdbx_description
1 polymer ?
#
loop_
_entity_poly.entity_id
_entity_poly.type
_entity_poly.pdbx_seq_one_letter_code
_entity_poly.pdbx_strand_id
1 'polypeptide(L)'
;MIRRVAFAAFVAAATWAQAQPAPEAVSTRGQLLYSTHCIECHTTQIHWRAQRQAYDWVTLKAQVRRWQGTTGLGWSEADIDDVARHLNDTIYQFARPVSSVGSKPGA
;
A
#
# COMPACT_ATOMS: atom_id res chain seq x y z
N MET A 1 -7.34 -66.62 30.34
CA MET A 1 -8.10 -65.51 30.95
C MET A 1 -7.93 -64.28 30.06
N ILE A 2 -8.93 -63.94 29.24
CA ILE A 2 -8.86 -62.85 28.25
C ILE A 2 -9.75 -61.71 28.76
N ARG A 3 -9.16 -60.59 29.18
CA ARG A 3 -9.91 -59.39 29.58
C ARG A 3 -10.29 -58.62 28.32
N ARG A 4 -11.58 -58.66 27.96
CA ARG A 4 -12.17 -57.79 26.94
C ARG A 4 -12.24 -56.37 27.51
N VAL A 5 -11.44 -55.45 26.96
CA VAL A 5 -11.62 -54.02 27.24
C VAL A 5 -12.58 -53.48 26.17
N ALA A 6 -13.81 -53.20 26.60
CA ALA A 6 -14.76 -52.44 25.79
C ALA A 6 -14.32 -50.97 25.82
N PHE A 7 -13.80 -50.47 24.70
CA PHE A 7 -13.55 -49.04 24.54
C PHE A 7 -14.81 -48.38 23.99
N ALA A 8 -15.42 -47.54 24.83
CA ALA A 8 -16.55 -46.70 24.51
C ALA A 8 -16.20 -45.74 23.36
N ALA A 9 -17.11 -45.64 22.39
CA ALA A 9 -17.00 -44.75 21.25
C ALA A 9 -17.06 -43.28 21.71
N PHE A 10 -15.94 -42.57 21.60
CA PHE A 10 -15.88 -41.12 21.77
C PHE A 10 -16.18 -40.48 20.41
N VAL A 11 -17.42 -40.01 20.22
CA VAL A 11 -17.80 -39.24 19.02
C VAL A 11 -17.18 -37.84 19.17
N ALA A 12 -15.98 -37.67 18.60
CA ALA A 12 -15.36 -36.36 18.47
C ALA A 12 -16.11 -35.58 17.37
N ALA A 13 -16.93 -34.61 17.78
CA ALA A 13 -17.49 -33.62 16.87
C ALA A 13 -16.35 -32.73 16.36
N ALA A 14 -15.82 -33.03 15.17
CA ALA A 14 -14.88 -32.17 14.48
C ALA A 14 -15.63 -30.91 14.01
N THR A 15 -15.47 -29.80 14.76
CA THR A 15 -15.87 -28.48 14.29
C THR A 15 -14.95 -28.08 13.14
N TRP A 16 -15.47 -28.14 11.93
CA TRP A 16 -14.80 -27.62 10.74
C TRP A 16 -14.70 -26.10 10.87
N ALA A 17 -13.52 -25.61 11.30
CA ALA A 17 -13.21 -24.19 11.22
C ALA A 17 -13.12 -23.82 9.73
N GLN A 18 -14.17 -23.20 9.21
CA GLN A 18 -14.15 -22.63 7.87
C GLN A 18 -13.28 -21.37 7.91
N ALA A 19 -12.05 -21.46 7.39
CA ALA A 19 -11.25 -20.28 7.10
C ALA A 19 -11.94 -19.52 5.96
N GLN A 20 -12.69 -18.46 6.29
CA GLN A 20 -13.19 -17.55 5.27
C GLN A 20 -11.98 -16.88 4.61
N PRO A 21 -11.87 -16.86 3.26
CA PRO A 21 -10.83 -16.11 2.59
C PRO A 21 -10.98 -14.65 3.01
N ALA A 22 -9.93 -14.10 3.62
CA ALA A 22 -9.88 -12.67 3.90
C ALA A 22 -9.95 -11.94 2.56
N PRO A 23 -10.71 -10.82 2.45
CA PRO A 23 -10.67 -10.01 1.25
C PRO A 23 -9.22 -9.61 0.99
N GLU A 24 -8.68 -9.99 -0.18
CA GLU A 24 -7.37 -9.54 -0.59
C GLU A 24 -7.40 -8.01 -0.62
N ALA A 25 -6.51 -7.37 0.13
CA ALA A 25 -6.39 -5.92 0.11
C ALA A 25 -6.01 -5.50 -1.31
N VAL A 26 -6.94 -4.86 -2.03
CA VAL A 26 -6.67 -4.35 -3.37
C VAL A 26 -5.57 -3.29 -3.27
N SER A 27 -4.37 -3.63 -3.75
CA SER A 27 -3.26 -2.69 -3.79
C SER A 27 -3.66 -1.49 -4.65
N THR A 28 -3.48 -0.28 -4.10
CA THR A 28 -3.64 0.92 -4.91
C THR A 28 -2.61 0.95 -6.03
N ARG A 29 -2.93 1.65 -7.14
CA ARG A 29 -1.99 1.81 -8.26
C ARG A 29 -0.66 2.42 -7.81
N GLY A 30 -0.69 3.42 -6.93
CA GLY A 30 0.51 4.04 -6.38
C GLY A 30 1.35 3.10 -5.53
N GLN A 31 0.71 2.26 -4.70
CA GLN A 31 1.39 1.22 -3.92
C GLN A 31 2.10 0.21 -4.83
N LEU A 32 1.42 -0.25 -5.88
CA LEU A 32 2.00 -1.21 -6.81
C LEU A 32 3.24 -0.62 -7.50
N LEU A 33 3.13 0.57 -8.06
CA LEU A 33 4.25 1.24 -8.74
C LEU A 33 5.42 1.53 -7.79
N TYR A 34 5.14 1.91 -6.54
CA TYR A 34 6.17 2.13 -5.54
C TYR A 34 6.92 0.83 -5.20
N SER A 35 6.19 -0.26 -4.91
CA SER A 35 6.78 -1.53 -4.49
C SER A 35 7.52 -2.24 -5.61
N THR A 36 7.20 -1.98 -6.87
CA THR A 36 7.90 -2.59 -8.00
C THR A 36 9.11 -1.80 -8.45
N HIS A 37 9.09 -0.46 -8.39
CA HIS A 37 10.13 0.35 -9.04
C HIS A 37 10.95 1.22 -8.08
N CYS A 38 10.34 1.79 -7.04
CA CYS A 38 11.04 2.77 -6.21
C CYS A 38 12.03 2.11 -5.25
N ILE A 39 11.72 0.90 -4.78
CA ILE A 39 12.52 0.15 -3.82
C ILE A 39 13.69 -0.63 -4.45
N GLU A 40 13.75 -0.70 -5.78
CA GLU A 40 14.84 -1.38 -6.50
C GLU A 40 16.19 -0.67 -6.25
N CYS A 41 16.16 0.67 -6.15
CA CYS A 41 17.36 1.49 -5.96
C CYS A 41 17.45 2.17 -4.58
N HIS A 42 16.35 2.25 -3.83
CA HIS A 42 16.31 2.96 -2.55
C HIS A 42 15.80 2.08 -1.42
N THR A 43 16.48 2.13 -0.28
CA THR A 43 15.91 1.65 0.98
C THR A 43 14.96 2.70 1.56
N THR A 44 14.09 2.27 2.46
CA THR A 44 13.14 3.13 3.16
C THR A 44 13.82 4.32 3.87
N GLN A 45 15.10 4.21 4.24
CA GLN A 45 15.91 5.29 4.83
C GLN A 45 15.92 6.59 4.03
N ILE A 46 15.72 6.52 2.72
CA ILE A 46 15.67 7.71 1.85
C ILE A 46 14.61 8.73 2.30
N HIS A 47 13.56 8.26 2.97
CA HIS A 47 12.43 9.08 3.39
C HIS A 47 12.67 9.90 4.67
N TRP A 48 13.59 9.46 5.54
CA TRP A 48 13.82 10.10 6.86
C TRP A 48 15.25 10.52 7.15
N ARG A 49 16.20 10.28 6.23
CA ARG A 49 17.58 10.76 6.39
C ARG A 49 17.66 12.28 6.52
N ALA A 50 18.72 12.79 7.16
CA ALA A 50 18.93 14.22 7.41
C ALA A 50 18.85 15.11 6.16
N GLN A 51 19.22 14.55 4.99
CA GLN A 51 19.14 15.22 3.69
C GLN A 51 17.93 14.77 2.86
N ARG A 52 16.76 14.57 3.48
CA ARG A 52 15.52 14.34 2.73
C ARG A 52 15.18 15.59 1.91
N GLN A 53 14.69 15.40 0.69
CA GLN A 53 14.43 16.50 -0.25
C GLN A 53 12.94 16.87 -0.35
N ALA A 54 12.04 16.00 0.13
CA ALA A 54 10.62 16.29 0.22
C ALA A 54 10.29 16.86 1.60
N TYR A 55 9.67 18.04 1.62
CA TYR A 55 9.27 18.75 2.83
C TYR A 55 7.80 19.21 2.79
N ASP A 56 7.14 19.04 1.66
CA ASP A 56 5.71 19.29 1.46
C ASP A 56 5.17 18.42 0.30
N TRP A 57 3.87 18.51 0.04
CA TRP A 57 3.21 17.77 -1.04
C TRP A 57 3.81 18.05 -2.43
N VAL A 58 4.15 19.33 -2.70
CA VAL A 58 4.65 19.76 -4.01
C VAL A 58 6.03 19.16 -4.27
N THR A 59 6.93 19.24 -3.29
CA THR A 59 8.28 18.70 -3.37
C THR A 59 8.28 17.18 -3.35
N LEU A 60 7.36 16.52 -2.63
CA LEU A 60 7.17 15.08 -2.73
C LEU A 60 6.85 14.65 -4.17
N LYS A 61 5.84 15.28 -4.78
CA LYS A 61 5.45 14.99 -6.16
C LYS A 61 6.57 15.27 -7.16
N ALA A 62 7.34 16.35 -6.96
CA ALA A 62 8.51 16.67 -7.77
C ALA A 62 9.60 15.59 -7.68
N GLN A 63 9.84 15.04 -6.49
CA GLN A 63 10.80 13.96 -6.29
C GLN A 63 10.36 12.67 -7.00
N VAL A 64 9.07 12.29 -6.90
CA VAL A 64 8.54 11.13 -7.64
C VAL A 64 8.74 11.30 -9.14
N ARG A 65 8.38 12.47 -9.69
CA ARG A 65 8.59 12.79 -11.11
C ARG A 65 10.06 12.68 -11.52
N ARG A 66 10.97 13.22 -10.71
CA ARG A 66 12.40 13.20 -11.00
C ARG A 66 12.94 11.77 -11.07
N TRP A 67 12.61 10.95 -10.07
CA TRP A 67 13.17 9.61 -9.96
C TRP A 67 12.62 8.66 -11.02
N GLN A 68 11.31 8.68 -11.29
CA GLN A 68 10.75 7.88 -12.39
C GLN A 68 11.34 8.26 -13.75
N GLY A 69 11.69 9.54 -13.94
CA GLY A 69 12.32 10.05 -15.15
C GLY A 69 13.78 9.62 -15.26
N THR A 70 14.49 9.57 -14.12
CA THR A 70 15.87 9.08 -14.05
C THR A 70 15.97 7.61 -14.44
N THR A 71 14.96 6.80 -14.11
CA THR A 71 14.88 5.38 -14.47
C THR A 71 14.14 5.13 -15.79
N GLY A 72 13.68 6.18 -16.49
CA GLY A 72 13.04 6.07 -17.80
C GLY A 72 11.68 5.35 -17.80
N LEU A 73 10.93 5.38 -16.70
CA LEU A 73 9.67 4.62 -16.56
C LEU A 73 8.51 5.18 -17.39
N GLY A 74 8.58 6.44 -17.83
CA GLY A 74 7.57 7.05 -18.70
C GLY A 74 6.19 7.20 -18.07
N TRP A 75 6.12 7.39 -16.74
CA TRP A 75 4.85 7.48 -16.02
C TRP A 75 4.03 8.70 -16.40
N SER A 76 2.71 8.52 -16.40
CA SER A 76 1.77 9.62 -16.59
C SER A 76 1.69 10.52 -15.35
N GLU A 77 1.07 11.69 -15.51
CA GLU A 77 0.75 12.59 -14.39
C GLU A 77 -0.08 11.92 -13.30
N ALA A 78 -1.03 11.06 -13.70
CA ALA A 78 -1.89 10.33 -12.78
C ALA A 78 -1.10 9.30 -11.97
N ASP A 79 -0.17 8.60 -12.61
CA ASP A 79 0.70 7.63 -11.94
C ASP A 79 1.64 8.29 -10.93
N ILE A 80 2.23 9.42 -11.32
CA ILE A 80 3.06 10.25 -10.43
C ILE A 80 2.23 10.70 -9.22
N ASP A 81 0.98 11.10 -9.44
CA ASP A 81 0.07 11.53 -8.38
C ASP A 81 -0.34 10.37 -7.45
N ASP A 82 -0.66 9.20 -8.01
CA ASP A 82 -0.99 7.99 -7.25
C ASP A 82 0.18 7.55 -6.36
N VAL A 83 1.41 7.53 -6.89
CA VAL A 83 2.61 7.19 -6.12
C VAL A 83 2.89 8.23 -5.04
N ALA A 84 2.79 9.52 -5.37
CA ALA A 84 2.95 10.59 -4.40
C ALA A 84 1.91 10.49 -3.27
N ARG A 85 0.64 10.16 -3.59
CA ARG A 85 -0.41 9.90 -2.59
C ARG A 85 -0.06 8.73 -1.71
N HIS A 86 0.36 7.60 -2.28
CA HIS A 86 0.75 6.42 -1.51
C HIS A 86 1.88 6.74 -0.52
N LEU A 87 2.94 7.41 -0.98
CA LEU A 87 4.05 7.84 -0.12
C LEU A 87 3.60 8.83 0.96
N ASN A 88 2.68 9.74 0.61
CA ASN A 88 2.16 10.71 1.56
C ASN A 88 1.31 10.05 2.65
N ASP A 89 0.45 9.12 2.28
CA ASP A 89 -0.46 8.44 3.22
C ASP A 89 0.29 7.48 4.16
N THR A 90 1.41 6.90 3.69
CA THR A 90 2.15 5.89 4.45
C THR A 90 3.36 6.42 5.20
N ILE A 91 4.00 7.49 4.72
CA ILE A 91 5.30 7.95 5.25
C ILE A 91 5.32 9.43 5.60
N TYR A 92 4.92 10.31 4.66
CA TYR A 92 5.21 11.74 4.80
C TYR A 92 4.14 12.57 5.51
N GLN A 93 2.85 12.24 5.31
CA GLN A 93 1.70 12.88 5.95
C GLN A 93 1.65 14.42 5.74
N PHE A 94 2.12 14.92 4.60
CA PHE A 94 2.04 16.33 4.28
C PHE A 94 0.60 16.77 4.01
N ALA A 95 0.28 18.01 4.36
CA ALA A 95 -0.98 18.64 3.99
C ALA A 95 -1.11 18.68 2.46
N ARG A 96 -2.22 18.18 1.94
CA ARG A 96 -2.52 18.25 0.50
C ARG A 96 -3.40 19.47 0.22
N PRO A 97 -3.19 20.15 -0.93
CA PRO A 97 -4.17 21.10 -1.43
C PRO A 97 -5.51 20.38 -1.55
N VAL A 98 -6.57 20.97 -1.01
CA VAL A 98 -7.93 20.48 -1.29
C VAL A 98 -8.16 20.66 -2.80
N SER A 99 -8.41 19.56 -3.50
CA SER A 99 -8.82 19.63 -4.91
C SER A 99 -10.13 20.41 -4.95
N SER A 100 -10.10 21.64 -5.46
CA SER A 100 -11.31 22.44 -5.68
C SER A 100 -12.09 21.86 -6.87
N VAL A 101 -12.71 20.70 -6.67
CA VAL A 101 -13.69 20.14 -7.60
C VAL A 101 -15.06 20.40 -7.00
N GLY A 102 -15.77 21.38 -7.58
CA GLY A 102 -17.19 21.61 -7.32
C GLY A 102 -17.55 22.99 -6.78
N SER A 103 -17.54 24.01 -7.63
CA SER A 103 -18.39 25.19 -7.46
C SER A 103 -18.69 25.81 -8.82
N LYS A 104 -19.62 25.19 -9.53
CA LYS A 104 -20.49 25.89 -10.48
C LYS A 104 -21.93 25.59 -10.03
N PRO A 105 -22.63 26.52 -9.35
CA PRO A 105 -24.07 26.47 -9.32
C PRO A 105 -24.55 26.79 -10.74
N GLY A 106 -25.39 25.92 -11.29
CA GLY A 106 -26.05 26.17 -12.56
C GLY A 106 -26.94 27.41 -12.46
N ALA A 107 -26.80 28.28 -13.47
CA ALA A 107 -27.80 29.25 -13.90
C ALA A 107 -27.80 29.22 -15.43
#